data_AF-A0A1B9GZ45-F1
#
_entry.id   AF-A0A1B9GZ45-F1
#
_cell.length_a   1.000
_cell.length_b   1.000
_cell.length_c   1.000
_cell.angle_alpha   90.00
_cell.angle_beta   90.00
_cell.angle_gamma   90.00
#
_symmetry.space_group_name_H-M   'P 1'
#
loop_
_entity.id
_entity.type
_entity.pdbx_description
1 polymer ?
#
loop_
_entity_poly.entity_id
_entity_poly.type
_entity_poly.pdbx_seq_one_letter_code
_entity_poly.pdbx_strand_id
1 'polypeptide(L)'
;MRRRRLKDWTTQERYREYIDERIEAHYKSFNTPRHTPPGNGSTEEVESLSSIVLLFRKLREGVVASGRIDRFAIEVFESSVQFSILARNRPQLISSLSGLVPGLYQAFDQHHRHRHPSSLQSSPNRANHRKEGSTTRTTESSILEAKLSDLTLAEDGAFSATKEDTEKRAMFASLLLLYQLVVLGQKDFWATYFTLTLAGPTKPQGPKATSRSSSMPRTLDGLDEDEDQQPQGADASSPHLHTVSTGDTAQPQFQLMHADAERINEEQTATETRPFLLYPASSSPGISFALTAARCTSQTSFNPLRYFSLLSETYQPQPQSRSHTPALCETPAQNHSYERAILSWMEDDIRERAWRLLERSYISCGTGWAGNILGLGLGSRVNGGNEDRVEKYVSGKGKKVDLDRGLVLFR
;
A
#
# COMPACT_ATOMS: atom_id res chain seq x y z
N MET A 1 -29.08 -10.75 -3.03
CA MET A 1 -28.92 -10.72 -1.56
C MET A 1 -28.74 -9.28 -1.08
N ARG A 2 -29.73 -8.71 -0.37
CA ARG A 2 -29.76 -7.30 0.08
C ARG A 2 -28.71 -7.04 1.18
N ARG A 3 -27.99 -5.92 1.11
CA ARG A 3 -26.93 -5.45 2.05
C ARG A 3 -27.32 -5.41 3.55
N ARG A 4 -28.60 -5.61 3.91
CA ARG A 4 -29.10 -5.51 5.28
C ARG A 4 -28.73 -6.71 6.20
N ARG A 5 -28.22 -7.83 5.66
CA ARG A 5 -28.02 -9.07 6.44
C ARG A 5 -26.69 -9.19 7.22
N LEU A 6 -25.71 -8.30 7.03
CA LEU A 6 -24.37 -8.42 7.65
C LEU A 6 -24.12 -7.47 8.83
N LYS A 7 -25.18 -6.94 9.46
CA LYS A 7 -25.03 -6.06 10.64
C LYS A 7 -24.81 -6.81 11.95
N ASP A 8 -25.26 -8.06 12.01
CA ASP A 8 -25.13 -8.90 13.20
C ASP A 8 -23.71 -9.50 13.31
N TRP A 9 -23.09 -9.41 14.49
CA TRP A 9 -21.70 -9.82 14.72
C TRP A 9 -21.51 -11.33 14.54
N THR A 10 -22.49 -12.13 14.97
CA THR A 10 -22.47 -13.60 14.78
C THR A 10 -22.51 -13.96 13.30
N THR A 11 -23.33 -13.25 12.52
CA THR A 11 -23.43 -13.45 11.07
C THR A 11 -22.12 -13.06 10.36
N GLN A 12 -21.42 -12.02 10.83
CA GLN A 12 -20.11 -11.64 10.30
C GLN A 12 -19.05 -12.72 10.55
N GLU A 13 -19.03 -13.32 11.74
CA GLU A 13 -18.09 -14.40 12.09
C GLU A 13 -18.32 -15.65 11.26
N ARG A 14 -19.58 -16.10 11.12
CA ARG A 14 -19.92 -17.20 10.20
C ARG A 14 -19.56 -16.90 8.74
N TYR A 15 -19.70 -15.64 8.32
CA TYR A 15 -19.31 -15.22 6.99
C TYR A 15 -17.78 -15.23 6.83
N ARG A 16 -17.03 -14.97 7.90
CA ARG A 16 -15.57 -15.10 7.91
C ARG A 16 -15.15 -16.56 7.78
N GLU A 17 -15.76 -17.48 8.51
CA GLU A 17 -15.51 -18.93 8.38
C GLU A 17 -15.71 -19.39 6.92
N TYR A 18 -16.80 -18.95 6.28
CA TYR A 18 -17.04 -19.21 4.87
C TYR A 18 -15.95 -18.65 3.94
N ILE A 19 -15.39 -17.47 4.24
CA ILE A 19 -14.25 -16.93 3.50
C ILE A 19 -13.02 -17.79 3.69
N ASP A 20 -12.76 -18.26 4.92
CA ASP A 20 -11.62 -19.11 5.22
C ASP A 20 -11.72 -20.45 4.47
N GLU A 21 -12.91 -21.06 4.38
CA GLU A 21 -13.15 -22.24 3.53
C GLU A 21 -12.80 -21.98 2.05
N ARG A 22 -13.13 -20.79 1.54
CA ARG A 22 -12.80 -20.39 0.15
C ARG A 22 -11.30 -20.18 -0.05
N ILE A 23 -10.62 -19.66 0.96
CA ILE A 23 -9.16 -19.51 0.98
C ILE A 23 -8.49 -20.89 0.97
N GLU A 24 -8.94 -21.83 1.79
CA GLU A 24 -8.38 -23.20 1.79
C GLU A 24 -8.61 -23.90 0.45
N ALA A 25 -9.82 -23.77 -0.11
CA ALA A 25 -10.13 -24.33 -1.43
C ALA A 25 -9.20 -23.77 -2.52
N HIS A 26 -8.93 -22.46 -2.49
CA HIS A 26 -7.99 -21.81 -3.41
C HIS A 26 -6.58 -22.41 -3.30
N TYR A 27 -6.00 -22.45 -2.10
CA TYR A 27 -4.63 -22.95 -1.93
C TYR A 27 -4.52 -24.45 -2.23
N LYS A 28 -5.58 -25.23 -2.00
CA LYS A 28 -5.65 -26.63 -2.40
C LYS A 28 -5.64 -26.82 -3.93
N SER A 29 -6.26 -25.92 -4.68
CA SER A 29 -6.34 -25.99 -6.13
C SER A 29 -5.04 -25.58 -6.84
N PHE A 30 -4.38 -24.52 -6.37
CA PHE A 30 -3.22 -23.95 -7.08
C PHE A 30 -1.85 -24.36 -6.51
N ASN A 31 -1.81 -24.93 -5.30
CA ASN A 31 -0.57 -25.34 -4.60
C ASN A 31 0.47 -24.21 -4.41
N THR A 32 0.05 -22.95 -4.54
CA THR A 32 0.88 -21.78 -4.26
C THR A 32 1.07 -21.63 -2.75
N PRO A 33 2.29 -21.39 -2.24
CA PRO A 33 2.49 -21.11 -0.82
C PRO A 33 1.69 -19.89 -0.37
N ARG A 34 1.17 -19.92 0.86
CA ARG A 34 0.49 -18.76 1.44
C ARG A 34 1.40 -17.54 1.43
N HIS A 35 0.80 -16.38 1.17
CA HIS A 35 1.49 -15.09 1.15
C HIS A 35 2.50 -14.89 0.00
N THR A 36 2.55 -15.82 -0.94
CA THR A 36 3.31 -15.68 -2.18
C THR A 36 2.38 -15.18 -3.29
N PRO A 37 2.72 -14.10 -4.01
CA PRO A 37 1.92 -13.65 -5.13
C PRO A 37 1.91 -14.70 -6.26
N PRO A 38 0.80 -14.86 -7.00
CA PRO A 38 0.74 -15.73 -8.17
C PRO A 38 1.84 -15.43 -9.19
N GLY A 39 2.30 -16.49 -9.87
CA GLY A 39 3.25 -16.37 -10.97
C GLY A 39 2.73 -15.50 -12.10
N ASN A 40 3.64 -14.90 -12.86
CA ASN A 40 3.26 -14.14 -14.06
C ASN A 40 2.63 -15.11 -15.08
N GLY A 41 1.35 -14.90 -15.41
CA GLY A 41 0.59 -15.74 -16.35
C GLY A 41 -0.48 -16.63 -15.70
N SER A 42 -0.55 -16.72 -14.37
CA SER A 42 -1.57 -17.50 -13.66
C SER A 42 -2.93 -16.77 -13.59
N THR A 43 -3.61 -16.58 -14.73
CA THR A 43 -4.87 -15.82 -14.79
C THR A 43 -5.98 -16.41 -13.91
N GLU A 44 -6.16 -17.73 -13.93
CA GLU A 44 -7.18 -18.44 -13.14
C GLU A 44 -6.97 -18.27 -11.62
N GLU A 45 -5.71 -18.31 -11.18
CA GLU A 45 -5.35 -18.12 -9.77
C GLU A 45 -5.68 -16.69 -9.30
N VAL A 46 -5.36 -15.70 -10.13
CA VAL A 46 -5.67 -14.28 -9.87
C VAL A 46 -7.18 -14.03 -9.84
N GLU A 47 -7.95 -14.67 -10.70
CA GLU A 47 -9.42 -14.59 -10.71
C GLU A 47 -10.04 -15.20 -9.45
N SER A 48 -9.49 -16.34 -9.00
CA SER A 48 -9.88 -16.98 -7.75
C SER A 48 -9.60 -16.08 -6.53
N LEU A 49 -8.41 -15.47 -6.46
CA LEU A 49 -8.09 -14.49 -5.42
C LEU A 49 -8.98 -13.24 -5.50
N SER A 50 -9.28 -12.77 -6.70
CA SER A 50 -10.19 -11.64 -6.91
C SER A 50 -11.58 -11.92 -6.37
N SER A 51 -12.07 -13.16 -6.52
CA SER A 51 -13.33 -13.61 -5.95
C SER A 51 -13.31 -13.56 -4.42
N ILE A 52 -12.21 -14.00 -3.79
CA ILE A 52 -12.00 -13.89 -2.33
C ILE A 52 -11.99 -12.43 -1.86
N VAL A 53 -11.31 -11.53 -2.58
CA VAL A 53 -11.28 -10.09 -2.28
C VAL A 53 -12.69 -9.47 -2.29
N LEU A 54 -13.57 -9.91 -3.21
CA LEU A 54 -14.96 -9.46 -3.23
C LEU A 54 -15.77 -9.93 -2.00
N LEU A 55 -15.48 -11.12 -1.47
CA LEU A 55 -16.09 -11.58 -0.22
C LEU A 55 -15.62 -10.72 0.96
N PHE A 56 -14.31 -10.45 1.07
CA PHE A 56 -13.79 -9.54 2.09
C PHE A 56 -14.39 -8.13 1.99
N ARG A 57 -14.59 -7.60 0.78
CA ARG A 57 -15.27 -6.32 0.60
C ARG A 57 -16.67 -6.33 1.24
N LYS A 58 -17.48 -7.36 0.98
CA LYS A 58 -18.82 -7.50 1.58
C LYS A 58 -18.76 -7.56 3.10
N LEU A 59 -17.78 -8.30 3.64
CA LEU A 59 -17.59 -8.41 5.09
C LEU A 59 -17.18 -7.06 5.70
N ARG A 60 -16.23 -6.34 5.08
CA ARG A 60 -15.81 -5.00 5.51
C ARG A 60 -16.97 -4.00 5.51
N GLU A 61 -17.80 -4.00 4.45
CA GLU A 61 -19.01 -3.18 4.38
C GLU A 61 -19.96 -3.50 5.55
N GLY A 62 -20.11 -4.77 5.92
CA GLY A 62 -20.89 -5.22 7.09
C GLY A 62 -20.32 -4.73 8.43
N VAL A 63 -19.01 -4.89 8.63
CA VAL A 63 -18.27 -4.46 9.84
C VAL A 63 -18.39 -2.95 10.06
N VAL A 64 -18.19 -2.16 9.00
CA VAL A 64 -18.35 -0.70 9.04
C VAL A 64 -19.81 -0.34 9.33
N ALA A 65 -20.78 -0.99 8.67
CA ALA A 65 -22.20 -0.72 8.88
C ALA A 65 -22.71 -1.08 10.28
N SER A 66 -22.06 -2.02 10.99
CA SER A 66 -22.35 -2.34 12.38
C SER A 66 -21.61 -1.46 13.39
N GLY A 67 -20.69 -0.60 12.95
CA GLY A 67 -19.84 0.21 13.84
C GLY A 67 -18.94 -0.65 14.74
N ARG A 68 -18.52 -1.83 14.28
CA ARG A 68 -17.74 -2.79 15.07
C ARG A 68 -16.28 -2.33 15.11
N ILE A 69 -15.76 -2.09 16.32
CA ILE A 69 -14.39 -1.61 16.57
C ILE A 69 -13.73 -2.58 17.57
N ASP A 70 -13.32 -3.73 17.07
CA ASP A 70 -12.68 -4.78 17.86
C ASP A 70 -11.58 -5.49 17.06
N ARG A 71 -10.96 -6.51 17.68
CA ARG A 71 -9.88 -7.29 17.05
C ARG A 71 -10.33 -8.00 15.77
N PHE A 72 -11.58 -8.47 15.73
CA PHE A 72 -12.15 -9.11 14.54
C PHE A 72 -12.21 -8.13 13.36
N ALA A 73 -12.71 -6.91 13.60
CA ALA A 73 -12.75 -5.88 12.57
C ALA A 73 -11.36 -5.60 11.99
N ILE A 74 -10.34 -5.49 12.85
CA ILE A 74 -8.95 -5.28 12.44
C ILE A 74 -8.47 -6.42 11.55
N GLU A 75 -8.65 -7.66 12.00
CA GLU A 75 -8.20 -8.85 11.28
C GLU A 75 -8.85 -8.99 9.90
N VAL A 76 -10.14 -8.68 9.78
CA VAL A 76 -10.87 -8.66 8.49
C VAL A 76 -10.23 -7.66 7.52
N PHE A 77 -9.90 -6.46 7.99
CA PHE A 77 -9.28 -5.44 7.16
C PHE A 77 -7.85 -5.82 6.77
N GLU A 78 -7.05 -6.33 7.71
CA GLU A 78 -5.67 -6.80 7.47
C GLU A 78 -5.63 -7.92 6.43
N SER A 79 -6.51 -8.92 6.58
CA SER A 79 -6.64 -10.03 5.62
C SER A 79 -7.07 -9.51 4.26
N SER A 80 -8.04 -8.58 4.22
CA SER A 80 -8.49 -7.96 2.97
C SER A 80 -7.36 -7.21 2.24
N VAL A 81 -6.47 -6.52 2.97
CA VAL A 81 -5.27 -5.88 2.40
C VAL A 81 -4.37 -6.93 1.75
N GLN A 82 -4.01 -7.99 2.50
CA GLN A 82 -3.11 -9.04 2.01
C GLN A 82 -3.64 -9.68 0.73
N PHE A 83 -4.89 -10.12 0.71
CA PHE A 83 -5.50 -10.72 -0.48
C PHE A 83 -5.66 -9.73 -1.64
N SER A 84 -5.86 -8.43 -1.36
CA SER A 84 -5.89 -7.41 -2.42
C SER A 84 -4.53 -7.22 -3.09
N ILE A 85 -3.43 -7.37 -2.35
CA ILE A 85 -2.07 -7.33 -2.89
C ILE A 85 -1.82 -8.58 -3.75
N LEU A 86 -2.14 -9.77 -3.25
CA LEU A 86 -1.98 -11.03 -3.98
C LEU A 86 -2.80 -11.04 -5.28
N ALA A 87 -4.03 -10.53 -5.25
CA ALA A 87 -4.90 -10.40 -6.41
C ALA A 87 -4.54 -9.23 -7.35
N ARG A 88 -3.51 -8.44 -7.02
CA ARG A 88 -3.15 -7.19 -7.74
C ARG A 88 -4.32 -6.20 -7.88
N ASN A 89 -5.26 -6.20 -6.93
CA ASN A 89 -6.48 -5.39 -6.96
C ASN A 89 -6.27 -4.04 -6.26
N ARG A 90 -5.72 -3.06 -6.99
CA ARG A 90 -5.38 -1.72 -6.46
C ARG A 90 -6.57 -0.97 -5.84
N PRO A 91 -7.77 -0.94 -6.44
CA PRO A 91 -8.91 -0.23 -5.86
C PRO A 91 -9.37 -0.81 -4.52
N GLN A 92 -9.38 -2.15 -4.38
CA GLN A 92 -9.76 -2.78 -3.12
C GLN A 92 -8.68 -2.60 -2.05
N LEU A 93 -7.40 -2.63 -2.45
CA LEU A 93 -6.27 -2.40 -1.55
C LEU A 93 -6.37 -1.04 -0.85
N ILE A 94 -6.53 0.05 -1.60
CA ILE A 94 -6.60 1.39 -1.00
C ILE A 94 -7.83 1.57 -0.12
N SER A 95 -8.97 0.99 -0.52
CA SER A 95 -10.18 0.98 0.31
C SER A 95 -9.94 0.27 1.65
N SER A 96 -9.19 -0.83 1.66
CA SER A 96 -8.84 -1.55 2.90
C SER A 96 -7.83 -0.76 3.74
N LEU A 97 -6.73 -0.28 3.14
CA LEU A 97 -5.67 0.43 3.86
C LEU A 97 -6.15 1.75 4.48
N SER A 98 -6.93 2.53 3.75
CA SER A 98 -7.47 3.81 4.24
C SER A 98 -8.48 3.63 5.38
N GLY A 99 -9.28 2.56 5.36
CA GLY A 99 -10.16 2.24 6.49
C GLY A 99 -9.40 1.69 7.71
N LEU A 100 -8.31 0.96 7.47
CA LEU A 100 -7.52 0.30 8.52
C LEU A 100 -6.61 1.28 9.27
N VAL A 101 -5.69 1.94 8.56
CA VAL A 101 -4.53 2.62 9.17
C VAL A 101 -4.94 3.94 9.86
N PRO A 102 -5.48 4.94 9.16
CA PRO A 102 -5.92 6.18 9.82
C PRO A 102 -7.29 6.02 10.50
N GLY A 103 -8.09 5.00 10.16
CA GLY A 103 -9.43 4.81 10.70
C GLY A 103 -9.47 3.86 11.90
N LEU A 104 -9.42 2.56 11.62
CA LEU A 104 -9.74 1.51 12.58
C LEU A 104 -8.70 1.36 13.69
N TYR A 105 -7.39 1.43 13.39
CA TYR A 105 -6.36 1.38 14.44
C TYR A 105 -6.50 2.54 15.42
N GLN A 106 -6.70 3.76 14.92
CA GLN A 106 -6.88 4.93 15.77
C GLN A 106 -8.15 4.84 16.62
N ALA A 107 -9.27 4.39 16.03
CA ALA A 107 -10.53 4.22 16.75
C ALA A 107 -10.44 3.13 17.83
N PHE A 108 -9.74 2.04 17.54
CA PHE A 108 -9.50 0.95 18.48
C PHE A 108 -8.68 1.45 19.69
N ASP A 109 -7.60 2.20 19.46
CA ASP A 109 -6.77 2.75 20.53
C ASP A 109 -7.55 3.71 21.43
N GLN A 110 -8.40 4.57 20.85
CA GLN A 110 -9.29 5.45 21.59
C GLN A 110 -10.28 4.66 22.44
N HIS A 111 -10.91 3.63 21.88
CA HIS A 111 -11.87 2.79 22.59
C HIS A 111 -11.22 2.06 23.77
N HIS A 112 -9.98 1.58 23.61
CA HIS A 112 -9.23 0.93 24.70
C HIS A 112 -8.84 1.90 25.81
N ARG A 113 -8.43 3.13 25.48
CA ARG A 113 -8.15 4.19 26.47
C ARG A 113 -9.38 4.54 27.32
N HIS A 114 -10.59 4.48 26.74
CA HIS A 114 -11.82 4.78 27.47
C HIS A 114 -12.32 3.64 28.37
N ARG A 115 -12.06 2.37 28.05
CA ARG A 115 -12.48 1.23 28.88
C ARG A 115 -11.68 1.06 30.16
N HIS A 116 -10.44 1.54 30.16
CA HIS A 116 -9.57 1.53 31.32
C HIS A 116 -9.20 2.96 31.72
N PRO A 117 -10.14 3.76 32.26
CA PRO A 117 -9.83 5.08 32.81
C PRO A 117 -9.04 4.99 34.13
N SER A 118 -8.23 3.94 34.29
CA SER A 118 -7.70 3.45 35.56
C SER A 118 -6.80 4.48 36.25
N SER A 119 -7.32 4.99 37.35
CA SER A 119 -6.65 5.23 38.63
C SER A 119 -5.40 6.12 38.68
N LEU A 120 -5.10 6.90 37.62
CA LEU A 120 -4.18 8.04 37.71
C LEU A 120 -4.82 9.31 38.30
N GLN A 121 -5.95 9.18 39.03
CA GLN A 121 -6.18 10.04 40.19
C GLN A 121 -5.13 9.73 41.26
N SER A 122 -3.90 10.08 40.91
CA SER A 122 -2.87 10.51 41.82
C SER A 122 -3.54 11.46 42.82
N SER A 123 -3.67 10.94 44.03
CA SER A 123 -4.02 11.69 45.21
C SER A 123 -3.26 13.02 45.20
N PRO A 124 -3.91 14.20 45.27
CA PRO A 124 -3.27 15.50 45.12
C PRO A 124 -2.36 15.89 46.30
N ASN A 125 -1.84 14.93 47.07
CA ASN A 125 -1.33 15.16 48.41
C ASN A 125 0.18 14.89 48.57
N ARG A 126 1.00 15.37 47.64
CA ARG A 126 2.45 15.49 47.88
C ARG A 126 3.02 16.79 47.34
N ALA A 127 2.53 17.88 47.92
CA ALA A 127 3.26 19.14 47.94
C ALA A 127 4.64 18.93 48.57
N ASN A 128 5.63 19.62 48.02
CA ASN A 128 6.98 19.86 48.56
C ASN A 128 8.01 18.75 48.35
N HIS A 129 8.78 18.81 47.25
CA HIS A 129 10.19 19.19 47.38
C HIS A 129 10.92 19.43 46.04
N ARG A 130 11.56 20.61 46.01
CA ARG A 130 12.91 20.91 45.51
C ARG A 130 13.16 21.03 44.00
N LYS A 131 13.29 22.31 43.61
CA LYS A 131 14.00 22.86 42.45
C LYS A 131 15.41 22.28 42.30
N GLU A 132 15.81 22.02 41.05
CA GLU A 132 17.10 22.29 40.38
C GLU A 132 17.08 21.44 39.09
N GLY A 133 17.10 21.98 37.87
CA GLY A 133 18.13 22.84 37.32
C GLY A 133 18.97 22.06 36.30
N SER A 134 18.36 21.45 35.27
CA SER A 134 19.10 20.80 34.17
C SER A 134 18.33 20.93 32.85
N THR A 135 18.83 21.80 31.98
CA THR A 135 18.29 22.07 30.65
C THR A 135 18.98 21.13 29.66
N THR A 136 18.55 19.87 29.61
CA THR A 136 18.99 18.95 28.55
C THR A 136 18.23 19.25 27.26
N ARG A 137 19.00 19.55 26.21
CA ARG A 137 18.53 19.90 24.88
C ARG A 137 17.95 18.64 24.22
N THR A 138 16.66 18.39 24.42
CA THR A 138 15.94 17.29 23.78
C THR A 138 15.98 17.46 22.26
N THR A 139 16.68 16.57 21.57
CA THR A 139 16.82 16.56 20.11
C THR A 139 15.49 16.18 19.45
N GLU A 140 15.15 16.83 18.32
CA GLU A 140 13.93 16.54 17.53
C GLU A 140 13.80 15.05 17.16
N SER A 141 14.93 14.35 17.02
CA SER A 141 14.98 12.90 16.81
C SER A 141 14.32 12.11 17.94
N SER A 142 14.51 12.50 19.20
CA SER A 142 13.89 11.85 20.36
C SER A 142 12.39 12.11 20.43
N ILE A 143 11.94 13.30 19.98
CA ILE A 143 10.51 13.64 19.91
C ILE A 143 9.81 12.83 18.81
N LEU A 144 10.46 12.65 17.66
CA LEU A 144 9.91 11.84 16.58
C LEU A 144 9.97 10.34 16.89
N GLU A 145 11.03 9.84 17.54
CA GLU A 145 11.06 8.47 18.07
C GLU A 145 9.94 8.26 19.10
N ALA A 146 9.76 9.17 20.06
CA ALA A 146 8.65 9.10 21.01
C ALA A 146 7.25 9.11 20.35
N LYS A 147 7.10 9.71 19.15
CA LYS A 147 5.84 9.80 18.40
C LYS A 147 5.60 8.63 17.44
N LEU A 148 6.65 8.13 16.78
CA LEU A 148 6.59 6.80 16.16
C LEU A 148 6.32 5.74 17.24
N SER A 149 6.85 5.95 18.44
CA SER A 149 6.52 5.22 19.65
C SER A 149 5.15 5.56 20.26
N ASP A 150 4.36 6.44 19.63
CA ASP A 150 2.95 6.75 20.00
C ASP A 150 1.98 6.15 18.96
N LEU A 151 2.48 5.80 17.75
CA LEU A 151 1.91 4.73 16.91
C LEU A 151 2.17 3.34 17.52
N THR A 152 3.23 3.20 18.31
CA THR A 152 3.34 2.11 19.29
C THR A 152 2.56 2.54 20.53
N LEU A 153 1.72 1.71 21.11
CA LEU A 153 0.91 2.14 22.26
C LEU A 153 1.81 2.44 23.46
N ALA A 154 1.55 3.55 24.15
CA ALA A 154 2.15 3.87 25.45
C ALA A 154 2.08 2.64 26.38
N GLU A 155 3.23 2.26 26.95
CA GLU A 155 3.42 1.12 27.87
C GLU A 155 2.77 1.35 29.25
N ASP A 156 1.59 1.98 29.31
CA ASP A 156 0.86 2.20 30.56
C ASP A 156 0.15 0.90 30.99
N GLY A 157 0.96 -0.08 31.39
CA GLY A 157 0.76 -1.09 32.45
C GLY A 157 -0.43 -2.07 32.42
N ALA A 158 -1.54 -1.78 31.75
CA ALA A 158 -2.78 -2.55 31.89
C ALA A 158 -3.19 -3.34 30.64
N PHE A 159 -2.72 -2.94 29.46
CA PHE A 159 -2.89 -3.67 28.21
C PHE A 159 -1.75 -3.27 27.27
N SER A 160 -0.55 -3.79 27.53
CA SER A 160 0.57 -3.59 26.61
C SER A 160 0.18 -4.26 25.29
N ALA A 161 -0.04 -3.47 24.24
CA ALA A 161 -0.05 -4.03 22.90
C ALA A 161 1.21 -4.86 22.76
N THR A 162 1.06 -6.06 22.21
CA THR A 162 2.22 -6.91 22.03
C THR A 162 3.16 -6.18 21.07
N LYS A 163 4.47 -6.41 21.24
CA LYS A 163 5.46 -5.94 20.28
C LYS A 163 5.07 -6.35 18.85
N GLU A 164 4.47 -7.53 18.70
CA GLU A 164 3.94 -8.06 17.46
C GLU A 164 2.82 -7.19 16.86
N ASP A 165 1.81 -6.79 17.64
CA ASP A 165 0.71 -5.92 17.16
C ASP A 165 1.26 -4.58 16.64
N THR A 166 2.28 -4.07 17.32
CA THR A 166 2.97 -2.83 16.94
C THR A 166 3.74 -2.98 15.63
N GLU A 167 4.51 -4.05 15.48
CA GLU A 167 5.24 -4.35 14.24
C GLU A 167 4.27 -4.56 13.07
N LYS A 168 3.14 -5.25 13.31
CA LYS A 168 2.09 -5.49 12.33
C LYS A 168 1.44 -4.19 11.86
N ARG A 169 1.07 -3.28 12.77
CA ARG A 169 0.54 -1.96 12.43
C ARG A 169 1.53 -1.15 11.59
N ALA A 170 2.81 -1.18 11.96
CA ALA A 170 3.85 -0.48 11.23
C ALA A 170 4.07 -1.06 9.83
N MET A 171 3.92 -2.37 9.64
CA MET A 171 3.87 -3.02 8.33
C MET A 171 2.66 -2.52 7.51
N PHE A 172 1.44 -2.49 8.05
CA PHE A 172 0.30 -1.98 7.28
C PHE A 172 0.41 -0.48 6.94
N ALA A 173 1.03 0.31 7.83
CA ALA A 173 1.38 1.69 7.54
C ALA A 173 2.42 1.80 6.42
N SER A 174 3.43 0.93 6.38
CA SER A 174 4.42 0.89 5.29
C SER A 174 3.75 0.54 3.96
N LEU A 175 2.80 -0.41 3.94
CA LEU A 175 2.04 -0.77 2.75
C LEU A 175 1.20 0.40 2.22
N LEU A 176 0.55 1.17 3.11
CA LEU A 176 -0.14 2.40 2.73
C LEU A 176 0.81 3.41 2.11
N LEU A 177 1.96 3.67 2.74
CA LEU A 177 2.95 4.59 2.21
C LEU A 177 3.46 4.15 0.84
N LEU A 178 3.84 2.88 0.68
CA LEU A 178 4.28 2.34 -0.61
C LEU A 178 3.21 2.44 -1.69
N TYR A 179 1.94 2.19 -1.36
CA TYR A 179 0.84 2.40 -2.29
C TYR A 179 0.78 3.86 -2.76
N GLN A 180 0.85 4.82 -1.83
CA GLN A 180 0.85 6.24 -2.16
C GLN A 180 2.03 6.59 -3.07
N LEU A 181 3.22 6.09 -2.77
CA LEU A 181 4.42 6.30 -3.58
C LEU A 181 4.24 5.80 -5.02
N VAL A 182 3.74 4.57 -5.17
CA VAL A 182 3.64 3.87 -6.46
C VAL A 182 2.48 4.40 -7.30
N VAL A 183 1.35 4.74 -6.69
CA VAL A 183 0.11 5.07 -7.42
C VAL A 183 -0.12 6.58 -7.53
N LEU A 184 0.14 7.34 -6.46
CA LEU A 184 -0.09 8.79 -6.44
C LEU A 184 1.21 9.60 -6.61
N GLY A 185 2.35 9.04 -6.24
CA GLY A 185 3.67 9.66 -6.36
C GLY A 185 4.21 10.19 -5.04
N GLN A 186 5.37 10.86 -5.12
CA GLN A 186 6.13 11.26 -3.93
C GLN A 186 5.45 12.33 -3.09
N LYS A 187 4.70 13.25 -3.71
CA LYS A 187 4.03 14.33 -2.99
C LYS A 187 3.05 13.76 -1.96
N ASP A 188 2.18 12.86 -2.39
CA ASP A 188 1.19 12.21 -1.53
C ASP A 188 1.81 11.22 -0.54
N PHE A 189 2.90 10.55 -0.93
CA PHE A 189 3.72 9.76 0.00
C PHE A 189 4.17 10.61 1.19
N TRP A 190 4.81 11.75 0.94
CA TRP A 190 5.34 12.60 2.02
C TRP A 190 4.23 13.24 2.84
N ALA A 191 3.15 13.69 2.21
CA ALA A 191 1.98 14.21 2.92
C ALA A 191 1.39 13.18 3.89
N THR A 192 1.25 11.92 3.44
CA THR A 192 0.76 10.82 4.27
C THR A 192 1.76 10.46 5.37
N TYR A 193 3.05 10.36 5.04
CA TYR A 193 4.11 10.08 6.01
C TYR A 193 4.13 11.11 7.13
N PHE A 194 4.08 12.40 6.80
CA PHE A 194 4.03 13.47 7.79
C PHE A 194 2.73 13.45 8.58
N THR A 195 1.59 13.11 7.97
CA THR A 195 0.34 12.94 8.72
C THR A 195 0.46 11.82 9.74
N LEU A 196 1.04 10.67 9.38
CA LEU A 196 1.20 9.53 10.28
C LEU A 196 2.25 9.77 11.38
N THR A 197 3.28 10.57 11.13
CA THR A 197 4.41 10.76 12.06
C THR A 197 4.37 12.08 12.84
N LEU A 198 3.73 13.13 12.31
CA LEU A 198 3.66 14.46 12.91
C LEU A 198 2.32 14.78 13.55
N ALA A 199 1.23 14.08 13.20
CA ALA A 199 -0.04 14.22 13.90
C ALA A 199 0.12 13.68 15.33
N GLY A 200 0.62 14.54 16.22
CA GLY A 200 0.52 14.29 17.65
C GLY A 200 -0.96 14.20 18.04
N PRO A 201 -1.27 13.73 19.27
CA PRO A 201 -2.63 13.67 19.77
C PRO A 201 -3.22 15.08 19.73
N THR A 202 -3.96 15.39 18.68
CA THR A 202 -4.75 16.61 18.62
C THR A 202 -5.74 16.46 19.76
N LYS A 203 -5.56 17.25 20.82
CA LYS A 203 -6.54 17.34 21.91
C LYS A 203 -7.91 17.39 21.23
N PRO A 204 -8.85 16.47 21.56
CA PRO A 204 -10.17 16.49 20.94
C PRO A 204 -10.69 17.89 21.15
N GLN A 205 -10.84 18.64 20.06
CA GLN A 205 -11.54 19.91 20.12
C GLN A 205 -12.95 19.52 20.54
N GLY A 206 -13.24 19.70 21.82
CA GLY A 206 -14.56 19.46 22.38
C GLY A 206 -15.60 20.11 21.46
N PRO A 207 -16.77 19.49 21.30
CA PRO A 207 -17.75 19.93 20.32
C PRO A 207 -17.92 21.43 20.45
N LYS A 208 -17.45 22.19 19.45
CA LYS A 208 -17.77 23.62 19.35
C LYS A 208 -19.28 23.64 19.26
N ALA A 209 -19.93 24.01 20.36
CA ALA A 209 -21.37 24.17 20.43
C ALA A 209 -21.74 25.30 19.47
N THR A 210 -21.92 24.97 18.20
CA THR A 210 -22.65 25.80 17.25
C THR A 210 -24.12 25.69 17.64
N SER A 211 -24.52 26.55 18.55
CA SER A 211 -25.92 26.89 18.83
C SER A 211 -26.54 27.48 17.57
N ARG A 212 -26.99 26.61 16.66
CA ARG A 212 -27.80 26.99 15.51
C ARG A 212 -29.24 26.55 15.78
N SER A 213 -29.98 27.46 16.40
CA SER A 213 -31.43 27.51 16.42
C SER A 213 -31.95 27.40 14.98
N SER A 214 -32.67 26.33 14.68
CA SER A 214 -33.44 26.18 13.44
C SER A 214 -34.66 25.32 13.73
N SER A 215 -35.74 26.01 14.11
CA SER A 215 -37.12 25.57 13.97
C SER A 215 -37.42 25.12 12.53
N MET A 216 -38.07 23.98 12.33
CA MET A 216 -39.00 23.72 11.22
C MET A 216 -39.85 22.46 11.51
N PRO A 217 -41.06 22.38 10.93
CA PRO A 217 -42.22 21.69 11.48
C PRO A 217 -42.39 20.25 10.99
N ARG A 218 -43.21 19.50 11.74
CA ARG A 218 -43.76 18.20 11.37
C ARG A 218 -44.72 18.33 10.20
N THR A 219 -44.56 17.43 9.23
CA THR A 219 -45.65 17.02 8.34
C THR A 219 -45.68 15.50 8.32
N LEU A 220 -46.82 14.96 8.76
CA LEU A 220 -47.28 13.58 8.63
C LEU A 220 -47.80 13.35 7.20
N ASP A 221 -47.82 12.07 6.81
CA ASP A 221 -48.52 11.39 5.70
C ASP A 221 -47.48 10.58 4.91
N GLY A 222 -47.48 9.25 4.90
CA GLY A 222 -48.62 8.34 4.84
C GLY A 222 -48.78 7.95 3.38
N LEU A 223 -48.27 6.78 2.97
CA LEU A 223 -48.69 6.05 1.77
C LEU A 223 -48.14 4.61 1.84
N ASP A 224 -49.08 3.67 1.98
CA ASP A 224 -48.94 2.25 1.73
C ASP A 224 -48.73 2.01 0.23
N GLU A 225 -47.77 1.16 -0.13
CA GLU A 225 -47.74 0.53 -1.46
C GLU A 225 -47.45 -0.96 -1.28
N ASP A 226 -48.53 -1.74 -1.36
CA ASP A 226 -48.54 -3.14 -1.73
C ASP A 226 -48.08 -3.26 -3.19
N GLU A 227 -47.06 -4.08 -3.46
CA GLU A 227 -46.85 -4.58 -4.83
C GLU A 227 -46.29 -6.01 -4.80
N ASP A 228 -47.23 -6.96 -4.86
CA ASP A 228 -47.03 -8.29 -5.39
C ASP A 228 -46.91 -8.21 -6.92
N GLN A 229 -45.83 -8.77 -7.47
CA GLN A 229 -45.89 -9.48 -8.76
C GLN A 229 -44.62 -10.28 -9.06
N GLN A 230 -44.80 -11.60 -9.20
CA GLN A 230 -43.95 -12.48 -10.00
C GLN A 230 -43.93 -12.02 -11.47
N PRO A 231 -42.97 -12.52 -12.27
CA PRO A 231 -43.45 -13.42 -13.32
C PRO A 231 -42.66 -14.71 -13.47
N GLN A 232 -43.43 -15.72 -13.84
CA GLN A 232 -43.02 -16.98 -14.43
C GLN A 232 -42.48 -16.76 -15.85
N GLY A 233 -41.69 -17.74 -16.32
CA GLY A 233 -40.88 -17.66 -17.54
C GLY A 233 -41.63 -17.80 -18.86
N ALA A 234 -40.83 -17.80 -19.93
CA ALA A 234 -41.13 -18.44 -21.20
C ALA A 234 -39.83 -18.67 -21.98
N ASP A 235 -39.61 -19.94 -22.34
CA ASP A 235 -38.75 -20.39 -23.43
C ASP A 235 -39.17 -19.78 -24.77
N ALA A 236 -38.21 -19.47 -25.65
CA ALA A 236 -38.38 -19.63 -27.09
C ALA A 236 -37.02 -19.64 -27.81
N SER A 237 -36.89 -20.63 -28.69
CA SER A 237 -35.71 -21.00 -29.46
C SER A 237 -35.62 -20.30 -30.82
N SER A 238 -34.37 -20.09 -31.26
CA SER A 238 -33.87 -20.22 -32.66
C SER A 238 -34.21 -19.10 -33.69
N PRO A 239 -33.66 -19.15 -34.94
CA PRO A 239 -32.41 -18.49 -35.31
C PRO A 239 -32.55 -17.61 -36.57
N HIS A 240 -31.60 -16.71 -36.89
CA HIS A 240 -31.46 -16.25 -38.28
C HIS A 240 -30.02 -15.82 -38.62
N LEU A 241 -29.45 -16.55 -39.57
CA LEU A 241 -28.30 -16.19 -40.39
C LEU A 241 -28.67 -15.02 -41.33
N HIS A 242 -27.80 -14.02 -41.45
CA HIS A 242 -27.61 -13.28 -42.69
C HIS A 242 -26.15 -12.80 -42.81
N THR A 243 -25.43 -13.45 -43.71
CA THR A 243 -24.25 -12.97 -44.42
C THR A 243 -24.69 -11.95 -45.46
N VAL A 244 -24.14 -10.73 -45.44
CA VAL A 244 -24.05 -9.85 -46.62
C VAL A 244 -22.72 -9.09 -46.56
N SER A 245 -21.93 -9.34 -47.59
CA SER A 245 -20.76 -8.59 -48.07
C SER A 245 -21.22 -7.33 -48.80
N THR A 246 -20.49 -6.22 -48.69
CA THR A 246 -20.01 -5.37 -49.82
C THR A 246 -19.49 -4.02 -49.33
N GLY A 247 -18.39 -3.57 -49.95
CA GLY A 247 -18.33 -2.19 -50.44
C GLY A 247 -17.39 -1.21 -49.74
N ASP A 248 -16.16 -1.13 -50.25
CA ASP A 248 -15.34 0.09 -50.29
C ASP A 248 -16.16 1.30 -50.76
N THR A 249 -16.00 2.47 -50.11
CA THR A 249 -15.99 3.79 -50.77
C THR A 249 -15.33 4.83 -49.84
N ALA A 250 -14.40 5.58 -50.41
CA ALA A 250 -13.58 6.62 -49.80
C ALA A 250 -14.37 7.86 -49.32
N GLN A 251 -13.82 8.57 -48.33
CA GLN A 251 -13.90 10.04 -48.25
C GLN A 251 -12.71 10.65 -47.46
N PRO A 252 -12.43 11.96 -47.67
CA PRO A 252 -11.11 12.57 -47.45
C PRO A 252 -11.03 13.51 -46.24
N GLN A 253 -9.80 13.96 -45.97
CA GLN A 253 -9.43 15.29 -45.46
C GLN A 253 -9.88 15.69 -44.03
N PHE A 254 -8.94 15.55 -43.07
CA PHE A 254 -8.81 16.51 -41.97
C PHE A 254 -7.33 16.85 -41.73
N GLN A 255 -7.02 18.10 -42.03
CA GLN A 255 -5.78 18.77 -41.71
C GLN A 255 -6.14 19.73 -40.57
N LEU A 256 -5.70 19.46 -39.34
CA LEU A 256 -5.68 20.46 -38.27
C LEU A 256 -4.57 20.17 -37.26
N MET A 257 -3.97 21.26 -36.82
CA MET A 257 -2.72 21.42 -36.11
C MET A 257 -2.70 20.74 -34.73
N HIS A 258 -1.57 20.09 -34.41
CA HIS A 258 -1.09 19.97 -33.04
C HIS A 258 0.44 20.07 -33.02
N ALA A 259 0.93 21.30 -33.19
CA ALA A 259 2.20 21.72 -32.65
C ALA A 259 1.87 22.54 -31.40
N ASP A 260 2.03 21.93 -30.23
CA ASP A 260 2.22 22.56 -28.90
C ASP A 260 1.97 21.51 -27.81
N ALA A 261 2.99 20.71 -27.52
CA ALA A 261 2.98 19.78 -26.38
C ALA A 261 4.32 19.71 -25.63
N GLU A 262 5.18 20.74 -25.75
CA GLU A 262 6.46 20.83 -25.03
C GLU A 262 6.61 22.14 -24.24
N ARG A 263 5.56 22.58 -23.52
CA ARG A 263 5.65 23.80 -22.69
C ARG A 263 4.95 23.75 -21.34
N ILE A 264 4.91 22.57 -20.71
CA ILE A 264 4.50 22.44 -19.31
C ILE A 264 5.46 21.50 -18.58
N ASN A 265 6.68 21.97 -18.25
CA ASN A 265 7.40 21.45 -17.07
C ASN A 265 8.60 22.29 -16.56
N GLU A 266 8.78 23.53 -16.98
CA GLU A 266 9.93 24.34 -16.52
C GLU A 266 9.64 25.19 -15.27
N GLU A 267 8.38 25.41 -14.90
CA GLU A 267 8.01 26.36 -13.83
C GLU A 267 7.89 25.75 -12.42
N GLN A 268 8.41 24.54 -12.19
CA GLN A 268 8.43 23.90 -10.85
C GLN A 268 9.83 23.69 -10.25
N THR A 269 10.89 24.23 -10.86
CA THR A 269 12.28 23.92 -10.45
C THR A 269 12.87 24.86 -9.39
N ALA A 270 12.14 25.87 -8.91
CA ALA A 270 12.74 26.93 -8.10
C ALA A 270 12.01 27.26 -6.80
N THR A 271 11.69 26.28 -5.95
CA THR A 271 11.51 26.48 -4.49
C THR A 271 11.25 25.15 -3.78
N GLU A 272 12.30 24.43 -3.38
CA GLU A 272 12.35 23.68 -2.11
C GLU A 272 13.64 22.85 -2.05
N THR A 273 14.78 23.54 -2.03
CA THR A 273 16.01 22.94 -1.48
C THR A 273 15.90 22.99 0.04
N ARG A 274 14.89 22.31 0.62
CA ARG A 274 14.92 22.04 2.06
C ARG A 274 16.14 21.15 2.29
N PRO A 275 17.09 21.55 3.14
CA PRO A 275 18.22 20.70 3.47
C PRO A 275 17.65 19.35 3.92
N PHE A 276 18.21 18.26 3.40
CA PHE A 276 17.88 16.90 3.80
C PHE A 276 17.99 16.81 5.32
N LEU A 277 16.90 17.11 6.02
CA LEU A 277 16.82 16.95 7.46
C LEU A 277 17.12 15.48 7.69
N LEU A 278 18.08 15.21 8.57
CA LEU A 278 18.39 13.88 9.05
C LEU A 278 17.10 13.34 9.67
N TYR A 279 16.32 12.62 8.87
CA TYR A 279 15.11 11.98 9.35
C TYR A 279 15.54 11.03 10.46
N PRO A 280 14.84 11.05 11.61
CA PRO A 280 15.10 10.10 12.68
C PRO A 280 15.08 8.69 12.08
N ALA A 281 16.00 7.84 12.53
CA ALA A 281 15.97 6.43 12.18
C ALA A 281 14.64 5.86 12.69
N SER A 282 13.65 5.71 11.79
CA SER A 282 12.39 5.10 12.17
C SER A 282 12.67 3.68 12.66
N SER A 283 12.25 3.37 13.88
CA SER A 283 12.54 2.10 14.54
C SER A 283 11.91 0.89 13.85
N SER A 284 10.80 1.09 13.11
CA SER A 284 10.15 0.00 12.39
C SER A 284 10.86 -0.32 11.05
N PRO A 285 11.24 -1.59 10.80
CA PRO A 285 11.80 -2.04 9.53
C PRO A 285 10.92 -1.72 8.32
N GLY A 286 9.60 -1.86 8.44
CA GLY A 286 8.65 -1.61 7.35
C GLY A 286 8.64 -0.14 6.91
N ILE A 287 8.60 0.79 7.87
CA ILE A 287 8.63 2.23 7.56
C ILE A 287 9.97 2.63 6.94
N SER A 288 11.08 2.07 7.45
CA SER A 288 12.42 2.28 6.89
C SER A 288 12.53 1.78 5.44
N PHE A 289 11.91 0.64 5.14
CA PHE A 289 11.81 0.10 3.78
C PHE A 289 11.08 1.08 2.85
N ALA A 290 9.91 1.57 3.25
CA ALA A 290 9.12 2.53 2.48
C ALA A 290 9.86 3.86 2.24
N LEU A 291 10.53 4.39 3.27
CA LEU A 291 11.36 5.59 3.15
C LEU A 291 12.56 5.41 2.21
N THR A 292 13.20 4.23 2.27
CA THR A 292 14.30 3.91 1.36
C THR A 292 13.82 3.86 -0.09
N ALA A 293 12.65 3.26 -0.33
CA ALA A 293 12.02 3.23 -1.65
C ALA A 293 11.66 4.64 -2.16
N ALA A 294 11.08 5.49 -1.32
CA ALA A 294 10.77 6.88 -1.70
C ALA A 294 12.03 7.68 -2.05
N ARG A 295 13.13 7.49 -1.31
CA ARG A 295 14.40 8.15 -1.58
C ARG A 295 15.02 7.70 -2.90
N CYS A 296 15.09 6.40 -3.18
CA CYS A 296 15.72 5.92 -4.41
C CYS A 296 14.89 6.21 -5.68
N THR A 297 13.62 6.57 -5.52
CA THR A 297 12.74 6.95 -6.63
C THR A 297 12.66 8.47 -6.80
N SER A 298 13.26 9.25 -5.89
CA SER A 298 13.19 10.72 -5.90
C SER A 298 13.80 11.36 -7.14
N GLN A 299 13.40 12.59 -7.45
CA GLN A 299 14.00 13.34 -8.56
C GLN A 299 15.48 13.64 -8.30
N THR A 300 15.82 14.01 -7.08
CA THR A 300 17.15 14.46 -6.67
C THR A 300 18.10 13.34 -6.25
N SER A 301 17.57 12.17 -5.88
CA SER A 301 18.34 11.02 -5.39
C SER A 301 17.95 9.71 -6.08
N PHE A 302 17.61 9.79 -7.37
CA PHE A 302 17.25 8.62 -8.18
C PHE A 302 18.38 7.59 -8.18
N ASN A 303 18.09 6.38 -7.72
CA ASN A 303 19.06 5.29 -7.62
C ASN A 303 18.38 3.97 -7.99
N PRO A 304 18.39 3.59 -9.28
CA PRO A 304 17.72 2.38 -9.74
C PRO A 304 18.38 1.11 -9.20
N LEU A 305 19.70 1.10 -8.97
CA LEU A 305 20.38 -0.05 -8.35
C LEU A 305 19.86 -0.34 -6.95
N ARG A 306 19.72 0.71 -6.12
CA ARG A 306 19.14 0.59 -4.78
C ARG A 306 17.68 0.13 -4.87
N TYR A 307 16.91 0.68 -5.78
CA TYR A 307 15.51 0.29 -5.99
C TYR A 307 15.38 -1.20 -6.30
N PHE A 308 16.11 -1.68 -7.32
CA PHE A 308 16.11 -3.09 -7.72
C PHE A 308 16.68 -4.00 -6.62
N SER A 309 17.62 -3.51 -5.81
CA SER A 309 18.07 -4.25 -4.63
C SER A 309 16.94 -4.48 -3.63
N LEU A 310 16.01 -3.53 -3.42
CA LEU A 310 14.88 -3.69 -2.49
C LEU A 310 13.90 -4.79 -2.95
N LEU A 311 13.75 -4.94 -4.27
CA LEU A 311 12.90 -5.97 -4.89
C LEU A 311 13.51 -7.36 -4.82
N SER A 312 14.83 -7.48 -4.68
CA SER A 312 15.49 -8.77 -4.54
C SER A 312 15.11 -9.44 -3.22
N GLU A 313 14.76 -10.73 -3.27
CA GLU A 313 14.58 -11.57 -2.08
C GLU A 313 15.84 -11.60 -1.19
N THR A 314 17.01 -11.36 -1.79
CA THR A 314 18.30 -11.33 -1.09
C THR A 314 18.52 -10.06 -0.28
N TYR A 315 17.62 -9.06 -0.35
CA TYR A 315 17.75 -7.85 0.46
C TYR A 315 17.57 -8.18 1.94
N GLN A 316 18.70 -8.27 2.65
CA GLN A 316 18.75 -8.15 4.09
C GLN A 316 19.12 -6.70 4.43
N PRO A 317 18.29 -5.97 5.17
CA PRO A 317 18.69 -4.69 5.75
C PRO A 317 20.00 -4.92 6.51
N GLN A 318 21.05 -4.14 6.22
CA GLN A 318 22.31 -4.31 6.94
C GLN A 318 22.02 -4.17 8.44
N PRO A 319 22.39 -5.16 9.27
CA PRO A 319 22.21 -5.06 10.70
C PRO A 319 23.01 -3.84 11.17
N GLN A 320 22.30 -2.83 11.69
CA GLN A 320 22.94 -1.68 12.30
C GLN A 320 23.58 -2.15 13.61
N SER A 321 24.85 -2.59 13.50
CA SER A 321 25.82 -2.84 14.57
C SER A 321 25.25 -2.98 15.99
N ARG A 322 24.72 -4.15 16.37
CA ARG A 322 24.52 -4.51 17.79
C ARG A 322 24.70 -6.00 18.06
N SER A 323 25.64 -6.26 18.96
CA SER A 323 25.82 -7.39 19.90
C SER A 323 25.31 -8.78 19.51
N HIS A 324 26.27 -9.71 19.42
CA HIS A 324 26.09 -11.16 19.27
C HIS A 324 25.18 -11.75 20.36
N THR A 325 23.92 -12.00 20.03
CA THR A 325 23.11 -13.03 20.71
C THR A 325 22.45 -13.91 19.63
N PRO A 326 22.81 -15.20 19.54
CA PRO A 326 22.23 -16.12 18.58
C PRO A 326 20.85 -16.56 19.09
N ALA A 327 19.82 -15.81 18.76
CA ALA A 327 18.43 -16.21 19.01
C ALA A 327 17.90 -16.99 17.80
N LEU A 328 17.55 -18.26 18.03
CA LEU A 328 16.69 -19.08 17.18
C LEU A 328 15.32 -18.39 17.08
N CYS A 329 15.13 -17.49 16.12
CA CYS A 329 13.85 -16.84 15.87
C CYS A 329 13.57 -16.83 14.37
N GLU A 330 12.30 -17.02 14.05
CA GLU A 330 11.73 -17.26 12.73
C GLU A 330 12.26 -16.31 11.65
N THR A 331 12.38 -16.84 10.43
CA THR A 331 13.17 -16.24 9.37
C THR A 331 12.65 -14.85 8.95
N PRO A 332 13.44 -13.78 9.10
CA PRO A 332 13.05 -12.40 8.78
C PRO A 332 12.78 -12.13 7.28
N ALA A 333 12.89 -13.16 6.43
CA ALA A 333 12.68 -13.05 4.99
C ALA A 333 11.21 -12.84 4.59
N GLN A 334 10.26 -13.26 5.43
CA GLN A 334 8.82 -13.10 5.15
C GLN A 334 8.33 -11.65 5.34
N ASN A 335 9.06 -10.83 6.10
CA ASN A 335 8.55 -9.55 6.60
C ASN A 335 8.34 -8.48 5.54
N HIS A 336 8.78 -8.69 4.29
CA HIS A 336 8.65 -7.70 3.22
C HIS A 336 8.07 -8.24 1.91
N SER A 337 7.39 -9.40 1.91
CA SER A 337 6.82 -9.97 0.69
C SER A 337 5.77 -9.05 0.06
N TYR A 338 4.90 -8.47 0.88
CA TYR A 338 3.85 -7.55 0.45
C TYR A 338 4.38 -6.20 -0.01
N GLU A 339 5.35 -5.64 0.71
CA GLU A 339 6.00 -4.38 0.33
C GLU A 339 6.68 -4.50 -1.04
N ARG A 340 7.39 -5.61 -1.28
CA ARG A 340 7.99 -5.91 -2.58
C ARG A 340 6.94 -6.09 -3.66
N ALA A 341 5.83 -6.76 -3.35
CA ALA A 341 4.73 -6.95 -4.30
C ALA A 341 4.05 -5.62 -4.68
N ILE A 342 3.96 -4.64 -3.78
CA ILE A 342 3.49 -3.29 -4.13
C ILE A 342 4.54 -2.54 -4.94
N LEU A 343 5.81 -2.58 -4.53
CA LEU A 343 6.89 -1.90 -5.26
C LEU A 343 7.05 -2.44 -6.68
N SER A 344 6.86 -3.74 -6.92
CA SER A 344 7.01 -4.32 -8.25
C SER A 344 6.11 -3.67 -9.31
N TRP A 345 5.00 -3.04 -8.89
CA TRP A 345 4.08 -2.32 -9.76
C TRP A 345 4.69 -1.08 -10.45
N MET A 346 5.79 -0.54 -9.93
CA MET A 346 6.49 0.61 -10.48
C MET A 346 7.79 0.20 -11.21
N GLU A 347 8.07 -1.10 -11.36
CA GLU A 347 9.29 -1.58 -12.00
C GLU A 347 9.51 -1.02 -13.41
N ASP A 348 8.47 -0.99 -14.23
CA ASP A 348 8.57 -0.53 -15.61
C ASP A 348 8.86 0.98 -15.69
N ASP A 349 8.25 1.79 -14.83
CA ASP A 349 8.50 3.23 -14.74
C ASP A 349 9.94 3.53 -14.28
N ILE A 350 10.42 2.79 -13.29
CA ILE A 350 11.81 2.92 -12.81
C ILE A 350 12.81 2.45 -13.87
N ARG A 351 12.52 1.34 -14.56
CA ARG A 351 13.36 0.82 -15.64
C ARG A 351 13.43 1.82 -16.80
N GLU A 352 12.31 2.40 -17.19
CA GLU A 352 12.22 3.41 -18.24
C GLU A 352 13.01 4.67 -17.88
N ARG A 353 12.89 5.15 -16.63
CA ARG A 353 13.66 6.29 -16.16
C ARG A 353 15.16 6.00 -16.09
N ALA A 354 15.53 4.80 -15.66
CA ALA A 354 16.92 4.33 -15.65
C ALA A 354 17.49 4.26 -17.07
N TRP A 355 16.70 3.77 -18.04
CA TRP A 355 17.07 3.74 -19.45
C TRP A 355 17.40 5.14 -19.99
N ARG A 356 16.54 6.13 -19.76
CA ARG A 356 16.78 7.52 -20.19
C ARG A 356 18.04 8.10 -19.56
N LEU A 357 18.33 7.75 -18.30
CA LEU A 357 19.55 8.18 -17.63
C LEU A 357 20.80 7.59 -18.32
N LEU A 358 20.76 6.30 -18.66
CA LEU A 358 21.85 5.63 -19.37
C LEU A 358 22.10 6.27 -20.74
N GLU A 359 21.05 6.45 -21.54
CA GLU A 359 21.13 7.03 -22.88
C GLU A 359 21.70 8.46 -22.87
N ARG A 360 21.34 9.26 -21.87
CA ARG A 360 21.83 10.65 -21.76
C ARG A 360 23.27 10.73 -21.26
N SER A 361 23.70 9.79 -20.43
CA SER A 361 24.95 9.92 -19.66
C SER A 361 26.10 9.11 -20.25
N TYR A 362 25.83 8.14 -21.13
CA TYR A 362 26.84 7.21 -21.65
C TYR A 362 26.80 7.11 -23.18
N ILE A 363 27.97 6.92 -23.79
CA ILE A 363 28.09 6.56 -25.21
C ILE A 363 27.88 5.05 -25.38
N SER A 364 28.50 4.28 -24.49
CA SER A 364 28.32 2.83 -24.38
C SER A 364 28.53 2.36 -22.93
N CYS A 365 28.06 1.17 -22.61
CA CYS A 365 28.33 0.52 -21.32
C CYS A 365 28.27 -1.01 -21.41
N GLY A 366 28.84 -1.71 -20.44
CA GLY A 366 28.79 -3.18 -20.39
C GLY A 366 27.36 -3.71 -20.21
N THR A 367 27.00 -4.78 -20.92
CA THR A 367 25.67 -5.45 -20.85
C THR A 367 25.30 -5.86 -19.43
N GLY A 368 26.26 -6.40 -18.66
CA GLY A 368 26.03 -6.76 -17.25
C GLY A 368 25.70 -5.56 -16.36
N TRP A 369 26.38 -4.43 -16.55
CA TRP A 369 26.11 -3.20 -15.80
C TRP A 369 24.76 -2.58 -16.18
N ALA A 370 24.45 -2.54 -17.49
CA ALA A 370 23.14 -2.13 -17.98
C ALA A 370 22.02 -3.01 -17.40
N GLY A 371 22.21 -4.33 -17.40
CA GLY A 371 21.25 -5.29 -16.84
C GLY A 371 20.99 -5.08 -15.36
N ASN A 372 22.02 -4.74 -14.58
CA ASN A 372 21.87 -4.41 -13.16
C ASN A 372 21.11 -3.10 -12.95
N ILE A 373 21.44 -2.05 -13.70
CA ILE A 373 20.74 -0.75 -13.61
C ILE A 373 19.28 -0.85 -14.03
N LEU A 374 18.97 -1.68 -15.03
CA LEU A 374 17.62 -1.88 -15.55
C LEU A 374 16.82 -2.94 -14.77
N GLY A 375 17.42 -3.56 -13.76
CA GLY A 375 16.78 -4.63 -12.99
C GLY A 375 16.48 -5.89 -13.80
N LEU A 376 17.11 -6.06 -14.97
CA LEU A 376 16.93 -7.24 -15.83
C LEU A 376 17.71 -8.46 -15.33
N GLY A 377 18.68 -8.24 -14.43
CA GLY A 377 19.43 -9.31 -13.75
C GLY A 377 18.75 -9.90 -12.53
N LEU A 378 17.64 -9.31 -12.05
CA LEU A 378 16.90 -9.84 -10.92
C LEU A 378 16.08 -11.06 -11.35
N GLY A 379 16.26 -12.18 -10.63
CA GLY A 379 15.43 -13.39 -10.76
C GLY A 379 16.05 -14.56 -11.53
N SER A 380 17.09 -14.35 -12.33
CA SER A 380 17.77 -15.45 -13.02
C SER A 380 19.10 -15.79 -12.35
N ARG A 381 19.07 -16.70 -11.38
CA ARG A 381 20.29 -17.39 -10.89
C ARG A 381 20.82 -18.42 -11.89
N VAL A 382 20.06 -18.68 -12.96
CA VAL A 382 20.49 -19.58 -14.03
C VAL A 382 21.46 -18.79 -14.91
N ASN A 383 22.71 -19.27 -14.95
CA ASN A 383 23.94 -18.65 -15.48
C ASN A 383 23.94 -18.25 -16.98
N GLY A 384 22.79 -18.12 -17.65
CA GLY A 384 22.75 -17.87 -19.10
C GLY A 384 21.65 -16.95 -19.61
N GLY A 385 20.85 -16.30 -18.77
CA GLY A 385 19.65 -15.58 -19.23
C GLY A 385 19.67 -14.05 -19.16
N ASN A 386 20.71 -13.44 -18.58
CA ASN A 386 20.69 -11.98 -18.36
C ASN A 386 21.02 -11.19 -19.62
N GLU A 387 21.95 -11.67 -20.43
CA GLU A 387 22.39 -10.98 -21.66
C GLU A 387 21.25 -10.93 -22.67
N ASP A 388 20.55 -12.04 -22.91
CA ASP A 388 19.38 -12.12 -23.80
C ASP A 388 18.27 -11.12 -23.41
N ARG A 389 18.02 -10.95 -22.10
CA ARG A 389 17.00 -10.00 -21.61
C ARG A 389 17.42 -8.55 -21.87
N VAL A 390 18.70 -8.23 -21.65
CA VAL A 390 19.25 -6.91 -21.94
C VAL A 390 19.19 -6.64 -23.44
N GLU A 391 19.65 -7.58 -24.26
CA GLU A 391 19.61 -7.47 -25.71
C GLU A 391 18.20 -7.26 -26.23
N LYS A 392 17.23 -8.07 -25.78
CA LYS A 392 15.82 -7.92 -26.16
C LYS A 392 15.27 -6.55 -25.77
N TYR A 393 15.59 -6.06 -24.56
CA TYR A 393 15.13 -4.75 -24.10
C TYR A 393 15.77 -3.61 -24.91
N VAL A 394 17.09 -3.65 -25.11
CA VAL A 394 17.87 -2.64 -25.86
C VAL A 394 17.43 -2.60 -27.32
N SER A 395 17.23 -3.77 -27.94
CA SER A 395 16.73 -3.88 -29.32
C SER A 395 15.31 -3.33 -29.45
N GLY A 396 14.44 -3.60 -28.48
CA GLY A 396 13.11 -3.00 -28.39
C GLY A 396 13.12 -1.47 -28.25
N LYS A 397 14.23 -0.88 -27.79
CA LYS A 397 14.48 0.57 -27.75
C LYS A 397 15.17 1.10 -29.01
N GLY A 398 15.38 0.27 -30.03
CA GLY A 398 16.02 0.66 -31.29
C GLY A 398 17.53 0.93 -31.17
N LYS A 399 18.17 0.42 -30.12
CA LYS A 399 19.62 0.51 -29.91
C LYS A 399 20.29 -0.82 -30.22
N LYS A 400 21.61 -0.81 -30.42
CA LYS A 400 22.39 -2.00 -30.77
C LYS A 400 23.17 -2.52 -29.55
N VAL A 401 23.29 -3.84 -29.47
CA VAL A 401 24.21 -4.52 -28.55
C VAL A 401 25.33 -5.13 -29.39
N ASP A 402 26.57 -4.80 -29.05
CA ASP A 402 27.77 -5.43 -29.57
C ASP A 402 28.05 -6.67 -28.71
N LEU A 403 27.57 -7.82 -29.17
CA LEU A 403 27.67 -9.10 -28.46
C LEU A 403 29.12 -9.56 -28.30
N ASP A 404 29.98 -9.28 -29.29
CA ASP A 404 31.40 -9.68 -29.25
C ASP A 404 32.14 -8.96 -28.12
N ARG A 405 31.74 -7.72 -27.82
CA ARG A 405 32.35 -6.90 -26.77
C ARG A 405 31.54 -6.85 -25.48
N GLY A 406 30.33 -7.41 -25.46
CA GLY A 406 29.40 -7.28 -24.34
C GLY A 406 29.05 -5.81 -24.05
N LEU A 407 28.84 -4.98 -25.07
CA LEU A 407 28.56 -3.55 -24.92
C LEU A 407 27.18 -3.16 -25.46
N VAL A 408 26.47 -2.30 -24.73
CA VAL A 408 25.30 -1.56 -25.21
C VAL A 408 25.76 -0.25 -25.83
N LEU A 409 25.34 0.05 -27.06
CA LEU A 409 25.67 1.28 -27.78
C LEU A 409 24.46 2.21 -27.80
N PHE A 410 24.61 3.42 -27.26
CA PHE A 410 23.53 4.42 -27.20
C PHE A 410 23.54 5.40 -28.38
N ARG A 411 24.69 5.54 -29.06
CA ARG A 411 24.93 6.45 -30.18
C ARG A 411 25.45 5.72 -31.42
#